data_AF-A0A932CUJ1-F1
#
_entry.id   AF-A0A932CUJ1-F1
#
_cell.length_a   1.000
_cell.length_b   1.000
_cell.length_c   1.000
_cell.angle_alpha   90.00
_cell.angle_beta   90.00
_cell.angle_gamma   90.00
#
_symmetry.space_group_name_H-M   'P 1'
#
loop_
_entity.id
_entity.type
_entity.pdbx_description
1 polymer ?
#
loop_
_entity_poly.entity_id
_entity_poly.type
_entity_poly.pdbx_seq_one_letter_code
_entity_poly.pdbx_strand_id
1 'polypeptide(L)'
;MPSKSLVGWQTVRTSSLDEIEGAHRAIGGQGRGRRFATLQLNHAYAVLVASRFQGFCRDLHSEAADFLGNAVQPAALRPLAVQLFTTSRQLDYQNAQPGSIGADFGRFFMPKFWDEVDSLDPRSPGRRQELADLNRWRNAIAHQDFAEVGGASLRLAQVRSWRRTCGSLARTFDRVLGARLRVLVGHPPW
;
A
#
# COMPACT_ATOMS: atom_id res chain seq x y z
N MET A 1 12.94 3.37 15.04
CA MET A 1 11.99 2.20 15.16
C MET A 1 10.83 2.34 14.17
N PRO A 2 10.51 1.03 13.39
CA PRO A 2 9.44 1.10 12.40
C PRO A 2 8.05 0.99 13.03
N SER A 3 7.11 1.52 12.34
CA SER A 3 5.72 1.35 12.83
C SER A 3 5.31 -0.12 12.88
N LYS A 4 4.34 -0.41 13.71
CA LYS A 4 3.79 -1.80 13.74
C LYS A 4 3.27 -2.21 12.36
N SER A 5 2.71 -1.24 11.69
CA SER A 5 2.17 -1.54 10.35
C SER A 5 3.29 -1.95 9.37
N LEU A 6 4.44 -1.27 9.46
CA LEU A 6 5.55 -1.66 8.55
C LEU A 6 6.08 -3.04 8.96
N VAL A 7 6.16 -3.22 10.23
CA VAL A 7 6.62 -4.57 10.65
C VAL A 7 5.63 -5.63 10.14
N GLY A 8 4.35 -5.38 10.27
CA GLY A 8 3.34 -6.30 9.72
C GLY A 8 3.51 -6.53 8.22
N TRP A 9 3.74 -5.46 7.48
CA TRP A 9 3.98 -5.64 6.02
C TRP A 9 5.18 -6.55 5.77
N GLN A 10 6.26 -6.39 6.52
CA GLN A 10 7.52 -7.10 6.22
C GLN A 10 7.47 -8.54 6.72
N THR A 11 6.43 -8.79 7.55
CA THR A 11 6.44 -10.17 8.08
C THR A 11 5.18 -10.90 7.60
N VAL A 12 4.05 -10.60 8.16
CA VAL A 12 2.84 -11.40 7.92
C VAL A 12 2.39 -11.24 6.46
N ARG A 13 2.40 -10.04 5.90
CA ARG A 13 1.83 -9.86 4.55
C ARG A 13 2.83 -10.32 3.48
N THR A 14 4.14 -10.06 3.77
CA THR A 14 5.12 -10.54 2.78
C THR A 14 5.17 -12.08 2.79
N SER A 15 4.97 -12.67 3.96
CA SER A 15 4.94 -14.14 3.99
C SER A 15 3.76 -14.69 3.17
N SER A 16 2.64 -14.13 3.32
CA SER A 16 1.48 -14.57 2.51
C SER A 16 1.75 -14.40 1.01
N LEU A 17 2.42 -13.30 0.62
CA LEU A 17 2.73 -13.12 -0.81
C LEU A 17 3.77 -14.15 -1.27
N ASP A 18 4.64 -14.56 -0.29
CA ASP A 18 5.61 -15.62 -0.65
C ASP A 18 4.88 -16.94 -0.93
N GLU A 19 3.81 -17.19 -0.24
CA GLU A 19 3.04 -18.44 -0.46
C GLU A 19 2.48 -18.50 -1.89
N ILE A 20 1.97 -17.43 -2.41
CA ILE A 20 1.40 -17.46 -3.77
C ILE A 20 2.52 -17.59 -4.81
N GLU A 21 3.66 -17.03 -4.46
CA GLU A 21 4.78 -17.22 -5.41
C GLU A 21 5.25 -18.67 -5.40
N GLY A 22 5.27 -19.19 -4.15
CA GLY A 22 5.59 -20.63 -4.07
C GLY A 22 4.59 -21.49 -4.87
N ALA A 23 3.34 -21.18 -4.77
CA ALA A 23 2.31 -21.91 -5.55
C ALA A 23 2.52 -21.72 -7.06
N HIS A 24 2.86 -20.44 -7.39
CA HIS A 24 3.13 -20.20 -8.82
C HIS A 24 4.27 -21.10 -9.32
N ARG A 25 5.35 -21.26 -8.53
CA ARG A 25 6.52 -22.08 -8.93
C ARG A 25 6.13 -23.56 -8.99
N ALA A 26 5.34 -23.98 -8.06
CA ALA A 26 4.93 -25.39 -8.02
C ALA A 26 4.07 -25.76 -9.22
N ILE A 27 3.26 -24.88 -9.69
CA ILE A 27 2.30 -25.19 -10.79
C ILE A 27 3.00 -24.99 -12.14
N GLY A 28 3.94 -24.11 -12.12
CA GLY A 28 4.64 -23.73 -13.38
C GLY A 28 5.78 -24.71 -13.68
N GLY A 29 6.00 -25.84 -12.81
CA GLY A 29 7.11 -26.81 -13.02
C GLY A 29 8.42 -26.11 -13.42
N GLN A 30 9.76 -26.86 -13.53
CA GLN A 30 11.13 -26.35 -13.82
C GLN A 30 11.44 -26.47 -15.31
N GLY A 31 10.42 -26.91 -16.28
CA GLY A 31 10.78 -27.19 -17.69
C GLY A 31 10.50 -25.99 -18.60
N ARG A 32 11.25 -25.87 -19.84
CA ARG A 32 11.23 -24.81 -20.88
C ARG A 32 10.01 -24.99 -21.79
N GLY A 33 8.98 -23.96 -21.81
CA GLY A 33 7.85 -23.81 -22.75
C GLY A 33 6.72 -23.00 -22.10
N ARG A 34 6.18 -21.93 -23.00
CA ARG A 34 5.09 -20.98 -22.68
C ARG A 34 3.86 -21.71 -22.14
N ARG A 35 3.70 -21.54 -20.81
CA ARG A 35 2.62 -22.25 -20.10
C ARG A 35 1.38 -21.35 -20.00
N PHE A 36 0.47 -21.43 -20.85
CA PHE A 36 -0.84 -20.74 -20.97
C PHE A 36 -1.70 -20.98 -19.74
N ALA A 37 -1.07 -21.76 -18.55
CA ALA A 37 -2.04 -22.04 -17.47
C ALA A 37 -1.71 -21.22 -16.22
N THR A 38 -0.75 -20.02 -16.34
CA THR A 38 -0.45 -19.37 -15.04
C THR A 38 -0.96 -17.92 -15.05
N LEU A 39 -1.66 -17.64 -16.21
CA LEU A 39 -2.14 -16.25 -16.29
C LEU A 39 -3.11 -15.94 -15.14
N GLN A 40 -3.99 -16.83 -14.87
CA GLN A 40 -4.94 -16.55 -13.77
C GLN A 40 -4.21 -16.44 -12.43
N LEU A 41 -3.11 -17.19 -12.38
CA LEU A 41 -2.32 -17.05 -11.13
C LEU A 41 -1.65 -15.67 -11.04
N ASN A 42 -1.19 -15.20 -12.14
CA ASN A 42 -0.64 -13.84 -12.11
C ASN A 42 -1.70 -12.80 -11.74
N HIS A 43 -2.94 -13.00 -12.33
CA HIS A 43 -4.01 -12.05 -11.95
C HIS A 43 -4.28 -12.12 -10.44
N ALA A 44 -4.30 -13.35 -9.97
CA ALA A 44 -4.58 -13.48 -8.52
C ALA A 44 -3.46 -12.85 -7.69
N TYR A 45 -2.25 -13.09 -8.13
CA TYR A 45 -1.11 -12.47 -7.42
C TYR A 45 -1.20 -10.95 -7.42
N ALA A 46 -1.54 -10.35 -8.52
CA ALA A 46 -1.67 -8.88 -8.57
C ALA A 46 -2.74 -8.38 -7.60
N VAL A 47 -3.86 -9.07 -7.59
CA VAL A 47 -4.95 -8.62 -6.70
C VAL A 47 -4.51 -8.77 -5.23
N LEU A 48 -3.81 -9.85 -4.99
CA LEU A 48 -3.36 -10.05 -3.60
C LEU A 48 -2.34 -8.97 -3.19
N VAL A 49 -1.36 -8.66 -4.06
CA VAL A 49 -0.42 -7.57 -3.72
C VAL A 49 -1.18 -6.27 -3.45
N ALA A 50 -2.11 -5.93 -4.32
CA ALA A 50 -2.84 -4.65 -4.15
C ALA A 50 -3.63 -4.66 -2.83
N SER A 51 -4.24 -5.78 -2.53
CA SER A 51 -5.09 -5.82 -1.31
C SER A 51 -4.21 -5.74 -0.05
N ARG A 52 -3.13 -6.46 -0.04
CA ARG A 52 -2.24 -6.39 1.14
C ARG A 52 -1.65 -5.00 1.33
N PHE A 53 -1.27 -4.46 0.22
CA PHE A 53 -0.73 -3.08 0.38
C PHE A 53 -1.81 -2.12 0.86
N GLN A 54 -3.02 -2.23 0.34
CA GLN A 54 -4.10 -1.36 0.86
C GLN A 54 -4.29 -1.57 2.36
N GLY A 55 -4.31 -2.85 2.81
CA GLY A 55 -4.39 -3.11 4.26
C GLY A 55 -3.26 -2.41 5.03
N PHE A 56 -2.09 -2.56 4.52
CA PHE A 56 -0.98 -1.83 5.17
C PHE A 56 -1.28 -0.34 5.29
N CYS A 57 -1.61 0.31 4.21
CA CYS A 57 -1.87 1.77 4.25
C CYS A 57 -2.97 2.11 5.26
N ARG A 58 -3.96 1.24 5.33
CA ARG A 58 -5.05 1.52 6.30
C ARG A 58 -4.53 1.39 7.73
N ASP A 59 -3.76 0.39 7.93
CA ASP A 59 -3.24 0.19 9.30
C ASP A 59 -2.29 1.33 9.69
N LEU A 60 -1.42 1.65 8.73
CA LEU A 60 -0.50 2.78 9.05
C LEU A 60 -1.28 4.07 9.33
N HIS A 61 -2.26 4.31 8.55
CA HIS A 61 -3.07 5.52 8.79
C HIS A 61 -3.75 5.46 10.17
N SER A 62 -4.30 4.36 10.50
CA SER A 62 -4.96 4.25 11.81
C SER A 62 -3.94 4.40 12.95
N GLU A 63 -2.84 3.74 12.78
CA GLU A 63 -1.78 3.91 13.79
C GLU A 63 -1.40 5.38 13.98
N ALA A 64 -1.24 6.10 12.92
CA ALA A 64 -0.94 7.55 13.01
C ALA A 64 -2.08 8.32 13.70
N ALA A 65 -3.29 8.03 13.32
CA ALA A 65 -4.43 8.73 13.95
C ALA A 65 -4.46 8.48 15.46
N ASP A 66 -4.17 7.23 15.80
CA ASP A 66 -4.17 6.92 17.24
C ASP A 66 -3.07 7.72 17.97
N PHE A 67 -1.93 7.77 17.35
CA PHE A 67 -0.83 8.53 17.97
C PHE A 67 -1.21 10.01 18.16
N LEU A 68 -1.75 10.62 17.16
CA LEU A 68 -2.14 12.04 17.32
C LEU A 68 -3.28 12.18 18.33
N GLY A 69 -4.21 11.28 18.21
CA GLY A 69 -5.34 11.33 19.16
C GLY A 69 -4.85 11.27 20.61
N ASN A 70 -3.79 10.46 20.84
CA ASN A 70 -3.30 10.31 22.23
C ASN A 70 -2.60 11.59 22.73
N ALA A 71 -2.31 12.43 21.83
CA ALA A 71 -1.65 13.69 22.25
C ALA A 71 -2.68 14.77 22.57
N VAL A 72 -3.94 14.55 22.35
CA VAL A 72 -4.98 15.59 22.50
C VAL A 72 -5.43 15.61 23.97
N GLN A 73 -5.66 16.93 24.52
CA GLN A 73 -6.23 17.16 25.87
C GLN A 73 -7.43 18.09 25.78
N PRO A 74 -8.32 17.73 26.68
CA PRO A 74 -8.31 16.69 27.72
C PRO A 74 -8.51 15.29 27.11
N ALA A 75 -8.11 14.21 27.93
CA ALA A 75 -8.11 12.82 27.44
C ALA A 75 -9.51 12.41 26.95
N ALA A 76 -10.49 13.07 27.51
CA ALA A 76 -11.87 12.71 27.12
C ALA A 76 -12.15 13.01 25.65
N LEU A 77 -11.28 13.82 24.99
CA LEU A 77 -11.56 14.18 23.58
C LEU A 77 -10.76 13.29 22.63
N ARG A 78 -10.06 12.36 23.08
CA ARG A 78 -9.17 11.56 22.22
C ARG A 78 -9.98 10.76 21.20
N PRO A 79 -11.05 10.10 21.67
CA PRO A 79 -11.78 9.30 20.66
C PRO A 79 -12.35 10.19 19.55
N LEU A 80 -12.82 11.36 20.02
CA LEU A 80 -13.33 12.26 18.96
C LEU A 80 -12.21 12.66 18.00
N ALA A 81 -11.02 12.94 18.45
CA ALA A 81 -9.89 13.30 17.55
C ALA A 81 -9.54 12.15 16.60
N VAL A 82 -9.50 10.92 17.14
CA VAL A 82 -9.15 9.79 16.26
C VAL A 82 -10.24 9.63 15.18
N GLN A 83 -11.48 9.84 15.58
CA GLN A 83 -12.58 9.73 14.60
C GLN A 83 -12.47 10.78 13.50
N LEU A 84 -12.04 11.92 13.81
CA LEU A 84 -11.94 12.98 12.78
C LEU A 84 -10.91 12.62 11.71
N PHE A 85 -9.93 11.87 12.10
CA PHE A 85 -8.92 11.52 11.08
C PHE A 85 -9.35 10.27 10.30
N THR A 86 -10.33 9.53 10.88
CA THR A 86 -10.56 8.24 10.18
C THR A 86 -11.94 8.24 9.51
N THR A 87 -12.68 9.31 9.85
CA THR A 87 -14.00 9.34 9.20
C THR A 87 -13.85 9.49 7.69
N SER A 88 -14.67 8.68 6.97
CA SER A 88 -14.72 8.69 5.50
C SER A 88 -13.34 8.49 4.89
N ARG A 89 -12.57 7.67 5.63
CA ARG A 89 -11.26 7.32 5.04
C ARG A 89 -11.47 6.56 3.72
N GLN A 90 -10.94 7.14 2.65
CA GLN A 90 -11.17 6.57 1.30
C GLN A 90 -10.64 5.15 1.19
N LEU A 91 -9.63 4.85 1.92
CA LEU A 91 -9.03 3.49 1.82
C LEU A 91 -10.02 2.44 2.35
N ASP A 92 -11.16 2.86 3.02
CA ASP A 92 -12.20 1.89 3.45
C ASP A 92 -13.10 1.48 2.28
N TYR A 93 -13.15 2.29 1.29
CA TYR A 93 -14.10 1.82 0.25
C TYR A 93 -13.49 2.03 -1.14
N GLN A 94 -12.20 2.61 -1.17
CA GLN A 94 -11.52 2.73 -2.47
C GLN A 94 -10.20 1.96 -2.41
N ASN A 95 -9.55 1.66 -3.68
CA ASN A 95 -8.21 1.02 -3.70
C ASN A 95 -7.11 1.99 -3.24
N ALA A 96 -6.07 1.35 -2.80
CA ALA A 96 -4.93 2.21 -2.41
C ALA A 96 -4.26 2.82 -3.64
N GLN A 97 -4.98 3.66 -4.40
CA GLN A 97 -4.39 4.43 -5.51
C GLN A 97 -3.88 5.80 -5.04
N PRO A 98 -3.01 6.35 -5.82
CA PRO A 98 -2.32 7.57 -5.36
C PRO A 98 -3.30 8.63 -4.87
N GLY A 99 -4.38 8.74 -5.55
CA GLY A 99 -5.36 9.76 -5.11
C GLY A 99 -5.92 9.46 -3.71
N SER A 100 -6.43 8.21 -3.53
CA SER A 100 -6.99 7.87 -2.20
C SER A 100 -5.92 7.95 -1.10
N ILE A 101 -4.73 7.55 -1.40
CA ILE A 101 -3.65 7.63 -0.40
C ILE A 101 -3.34 9.10 -0.09
N GLY A 102 -3.21 9.90 -1.12
CA GLY A 102 -2.95 11.33 -0.87
C GLY A 102 -4.05 11.97 -0.03
N ALA A 103 -5.27 11.67 -0.41
CA ALA A 103 -6.40 12.28 0.33
C ALA A 103 -6.37 11.86 1.81
N ASP A 104 -6.15 10.62 2.10
CA ASP A 104 -6.23 10.16 3.50
C ASP A 104 -5.00 10.61 4.28
N PHE A 105 -3.84 10.39 3.75
CA PHE A 105 -2.64 10.77 4.53
C PHE A 105 -2.47 12.29 4.57
N GLY A 106 -3.07 12.97 3.66
CA GLY A 106 -3.05 14.45 3.70
C GLY A 106 -3.75 15.00 4.96
N ARG A 107 -4.48 14.22 5.57
CA ARG A 107 -5.23 14.70 6.77
C ARG A 107 -4.29 14.92 7.95
N PHE A 108 -3.13 14.45 7.83
CA PHE A 108 -2.17 14.68 8.94
C PHE A 108 -1.32 15.92 8.67
N PHE A 109 -2.04 16.96 8.16
CA PHE A 109 -1.46 18.29 7.91
C PHE A 109 -0.29 18.20 6.93
N MET A 110 -0.54 17.30 5.98
CA MET A 110 0.39 17.14 4.84
C MET A 110 -0.41 17.06 3.53
N PRO A 111 -1.01 18.25 3.06
CA PRO A 111 -1.96 18.22 1.93
C PRO A 111 -1.29 17.72 0.64
N LYS A 112 0.14 17.86 0.59
CA LYS A 112 0.83 17.30 -0.59
C LYS A 112 1.69 16.10 -0.17
N PHE A 113 0.98 15.12 0.29
CA PHE A 113 1.68 13.95 0.86
C PHE A 113 2.66 13.37 -0.16
N TRP A 114 2.29 13.26 -1.36
CA TRP A 114 3.19 12.61 -2.33
C TRP A 114 4.40 13.50 -2.63
N ASP A 115 4.27 14.83 -2.50
CA ASP A 115 5.48 15.67 -2.62
C ASP A 115 6.50 15.34 -1.51
N GLU A 116 5.94 15.04 -0.38
CA GLU A 116 6.88 14.67 0.71
C GLU A 116 7.53 13.30 0.44
N VAL A 117 6.72 12.45 -0.06
CA VAL A 117 7.28 11.12 -0.39
C VAL A 117 8.34 11.27 -1.49
N ASP A 118 8.08 12.07 -2.45
CA ASP A 118 9.02 12.23 -3.58
C ASP A 118 10.30 12.95 -3.13
N SER A 119 10.09 13.79 -2.18
CA SER A 119 11.30 14.50 -1.70
C SER A 119 12.21 13.57 -0.90
N LEU A 120 11.62 12.62 -0.25
CA LEU A 120 12.44 11.71 0.57
C LEU A 120 13.15 10.67 -0.30
N ASP A 121 12.49 10.28 -1.41
CA ASP A 121 13.10 9.24 -2.27
C ASP A 121 12.84 9.60 -3.76
N PRO A 122 13.96 9.84 -4.51
CA PRO A 122 13.83 10.32 -5.90
C PRO A 122 13.22 9.25 -6.82
N ARG A 123 13.19 8.03 -6.35
CA ARG A 123 12.60 6.97 -7.20
C ARG A 123 11.08 6.89 -7.00
N SER A 124 10.53 7.62 -6.09
CA SER A 124 9.13 7.49 -5.67
C SER A 124 8.17 7.88 -6.80
N PRO A 125 8.61 8.84 -7.62
CA PRO A 125 7.62 9.14 -8.67
C PRO A 125 7.38 7.93 -9.58
N GLY A 126 8.44 7.26 -9.99
CA GLY A 126 8.25 6.01 -10.76
C GLY A 126 7.46 4.95 -9.98
N ARG A 127 7.71 4.84 -8.75
CA ARG A 127 6.98 3.82 -7.94
C ARG A 127 5.50 4.19 -7.79
N ARG A 128 5.29 5.48 -7.68
CA ARG A 128 3.87 5.90 -7.63
C ARG A 128 3.13 5.52 -8.91
N GLN A 129 3.79 5.71 -10.00
CA GLN A 129 3.15 5.30 -11.27
C GLN A 129 2.94 3.78 -11.31
N GLU A 130 3.89 3.04 -10.88
CA GLU A 130 3.70 1.57 -10.84
C GLU A 130 2.54 1.18 -9.92
N LEU A 131 2.46 1.84 -8.80
CA LEU A 131 1.31 1.58 -7.93
C LEU A 131 -0.01 1.89 -8.63
N ALA A 132 0.00 3.01 -9.37
CA ALA A 132 -1.24 3.30 -10.12
C ALA A 132 -1.55 2.20 -11.13
N ASP A 133 -0.50 1.77 -11.75
CA ASP A 133 -0.71 0.68 -12.73
C ASP A 133 -1.23 -0.58 -12.03
N LEU A 134 -0.68 -0.91 -10.89
CA LEU A 134 -1.17 -2.11 -10.16
C LEU A 134 -2.67 -1.97 -9.86
N ASN A 135 -3.10 -0.84 -9.39
CA ASN A 135 -4.52 -0.67 -9.04
C ASN A 135 -5.41 -0.67 -10.30
N ARG A 136 -4.83 -0.16 -11.41
CA ARG A 136 -5.61 -0.29 -12.66
C ARG A 136 -5.82 -1.77 -13.01
N TRP A 137 -4.76 -2.53 -12.88
CA TRP A 137 -4.91 -3.97 -13.17
C TRP A 137 -5.86 -4.62 -12.16
N ARG A 138 -5.74 -4.30 -10.92
CA ARG A 138 -6.69 -4.86 -9.95
C ARG A 138 -8.14 -4.61 -10.37
N ASN A 139 -8.45 -3.39 -10.79
CA ASN A 139 -9.82 -3.09 -11.24
C ASN A 139 -10.20 -3.85 -12.51
N ALA A 140 -9.24 -3.90 -13.38
CA ALA A 140 -9.54 -4.66 -14.63
C ALA A 140 -9.84 -6.13 -14.32
N ILE A 141 -9.08 -6.69 -13.43
CA ILE A 141 -9.28 -8.12 -13.13
C ILE A 141 -10.63 -8.30 -12.42
N ALA A 142 -10.90 -7.43 -11.50
CA ALA A 142 -12.16 -7.53 -10.75
C ALA A 142 -13.38 -7.37 -11.65
N HIS A 143 -13.25 -6.56 -12.66
CA HIS A 143 -14.46 -6.28 -13.46
C HIS A 143 -14.36 -6.99 -14.82
N GLN A 144 -13.33 -7.88 -14.93
CA GLN A 144 -13.08 -8.59 -16.20
C GLN A 144 -13.15 -7.64 -17.39
N ASP A 145 -12.60 -6.39 -17.15
CA ASP A 145 -12.50 -5.38 -18.22
C ASP A 145 -11.03 -5.01 -18.44
N PHE A 146 -10.47 -5.56 -19.61
CA PHE A 146 -9.00 -5.46 -19.75
C PHE A 146 -8.66 -4.47 -20.87
N ALA A 147 -9.64 -3.80 -21.40
CA ALA A 147 -9.38 -2.82 -22.48
C ALA A 147 -8.48 -1.67 -22.00
N GLU A 148 -8.56 -1.39 -20.75
CA GLU A 148 -7.82 -0.23 -20.19
C GLU A 148 -6.37 -0.59 -19.88
N VAL A 149 -6.15 -1.89 -19.80
CA VAL A 149 -4.73 -2.25 -19.47
C VAL A 149 -4.10 -2.95 -20.67
N GLY A 150 -4.78 -2.79 -21.85
CA GLY A 150 -4.09 -3.20 -23.09
C GLY A 150 -4.22 -4.69 -23.37
N GLY A 151 -5.11 -5.40 -22.56
CA GLY A 151 -5.37 -6.85 -22.78
C GLY A 151 -5.20 -7.61 -21.45
N ALA A 152 -5.50 -8.95 -21.53
CA ALA A 152 -5.57 -9.75 -20.28
C ALA A 152 -4.20 -10.35 -19.96
N SER A 153 -3.20 -9.97 -20.79
CA SER A 153 -1.90 -10.62 -20.55
C SER A 153 -1.14 -9.88 -19.42
N LEU A 154 -0.73 -10.63 -18.49
CA LEU A 154 0.02 -10.10 -17.33
C LEU A 154 1.14 -11.08 -16.98
N ARG A 155 2.35 -10.46 -16.96
CA ARG A 155 3.53 -11.31 -16.71
C ARG A 155 3.87 -11.34 -15.21
N LEU A 156 4.47 -12.46 -14.86
CA LEU A 156 4.85 -12.59 -13.43
C LEU A 156 5.89 -11.54 -13.06
N ALA A 157 6.81 -11.27 -13.95
CA ALA A 157 7.85 -10.27 -13.63
C ALA A 157 7.23 -8.90 -13.31
N GLN A 158 6.19 -8.62 -14.07
CA GLN A 158 5.50 -7.34 -13.78
C GLN A 158 4.89 -7.33 -12.37
N VAL A 159 4.23 -8.37 -11.98
CA VAL A 159 3.58 -8.40 -10.65
C VAL A 159 4.67 -8.36 -9.56
N ARG A 160 5.83 -9.01 -9.73
CA ARG A 160 6.92 -8.96 -8.74
C ARG A 160 7.48 -7.55 -8.60
N SER A 161 7.55 -6.98 -9.78
CA SER A 161 8.00 -5.58 -9.69
C SER A 161 7.03 -4.73 -8.86
N TRP A 162 5.74 -4.89 -9.05
CA TRP A 162 4.78 -4.13 -8.22
C TRP A 162 4.94 -4.48 -6.73
N ARG A 163 5.09 -5.72 -6.44
CA ARG A 163 5.31 -6.08 -5.03
C ARG A 163 6.52 -5.35 -4.46
N ARG A 164 7.66 -5.39 -5.11
CA ARG A 164 8.83 -4.65 -4.62
C ARG A 164 8.54 -3.15 -4.46
N THR A 165 7.83 -2.66 -5.49
CA THR A 165 7.46 -1.24 -5.39
C THR A 165 6.63 -0.96 -4.13
N CYS A 166 5.69 -1.79 -3.83
CA CYS A 166 4.87 -1.58 -2.62
C CYS A 166 5.72 -1.68 -1.35
N GLY A 167 6.68 -2.62 -1.39
CA GLY A 167 7.60 -2.70 -0.24
C GLY A 167 8.39 -1.41 -0.05
N SER A 168 8.90 -0.95 -1.14
CA SER A 168 9.68 0.31 -1.03
C SER A 168 8.79 1.49 -0.59
N LEU A 169 7.62 1.55 -1.11
CA LEU A 169 6.73 2.65 -0.71
C LEU A 169 6.31 2.50 0.76
N ALA A 170 6.14 1.28 1.22
CA ALA A 170 5.75 1.10 2.62
C ALA A 170 6.83 1.69 3.55
N ARG A 171 8.05 1.51 3.23
CA ARG A 171 9.13 2.07 4.07
C ARG A 171 9.15 3.60 3.97
N THR A 172 8.99 4.00 2.75
CA THR A 172 9.02 5.47 2.59
C THR A 172 7.84 6.13 3.30
N PHE A 173 6.63 5.51 3.14
CA PHE A 173 5.46 6.09 3.84
C PHE A 173 5.71 6.12 5.35
N ASP A 174 6.24 5.05 5.85
CA ASP A 174 6.50 4.98 7.30
C ASP A 174 7.43 6.11 7.75
N ARG A 175 8.41 6.37 7.04
CA ARG A 175 9.37 7.42 7.43
C ARG A 175 8.76 8.82 7.29
N VAL A 176 8.08 9.00 6.16
CA VAL A 176 7.47 10.34 5.97
C VAL A 176 6.46 10.62 7.08
N LEU A 177 5.71 9.64 7.35
CA LEU A 177 4.66 9.90 8.36
C LEU A 177 5.29 10.03 9.76
N GLY A 178 6.19 9.17 10.03
CA GLY A 178 6.90 9.31 11.31
C GLY A 178 7.50 10.70 11.51
N ALA A 179 8.19 11.17 10.51
CA ALA A 179 8.80 12.50 10.61
C ALA A 179 7.74 13.59 10.82
N ARG A 180 6.72 13.48 10.08
CA ARG A 180 5.67 14.50 10.24
C ARG A 180 5.04 14.46 11.64
N LEU A 181 4.75 13.33 12.10
CA LEU A 181 4.08 13.25 13.42
C LEU A 181 5.03 13.71 14.53
N ARG A 182 6.28 13.45 14.38
CA ARG A 182 7.25 13.99 15.34
C ARG A 182 7.21 15.52 15.39
N VAL A 183 7.12 16.07 14.26
CA VAL A 183 7.05 17.55 14.23
C VAL A 183 5.77 18.03 14.93
N LEU A 184 4.71 17.34 14.78
CA LEU A 184 3.42 17.82 15.34
C LEU A 184 3.36 17.58 16.84
N VAL A 185 3.95 16.53 17.31
CA VAL A 185 3.68 16.17 18.72
C VAL A 185 4.95 16.42 19.54
N GLY A 186 6.15 16.40 18.91
CA GLY A 186 7.39 16.81 19.62
C GLY A 186 8.22 15.56 19.98
N HIS A 187 7.64 14.32 19.78
CA HIS A 187 8.44 13.09 19.88
C HIS A 187 7.97 12.06 18.84
N PRO A 188 8.82 11.09 18.62
CA PRO A 188 8.51 10.16 17.51
C PRO A 188 7.40 9.17 17.90
N PRO A 189 6.55 8.88 16.88
CA PRO A 189 5.47 7.90 17.15
C PRO A 189 6.00 6.47 17.23
N TRP A 190 7.01 6.26 16.54
CA TRP A 190 7.82 5.02 16.61
C TRP A 190 9.28 5.36 16.28
#